data_AF-C3MYL4-F1
#
_entry.id   AF-C3MYL4-F1
#
_cell.length_a   1.000
_cell.length_b   1.000
_cell.length_c   1.000
_cell.angle_alpha   90.00
_cell.angle_beta   90.00
_cell.angle_gamma   90.00
#
_symmetry.space_group_name_H-M   'P 1'
#
loop_
_entity.id
_entity.type
_entity.pdbx_description
1 polymer ?
#
loop_
_entity_poly.entity_id
_entity_poly.type
_entity_poly.pdbx_seq_one_letter_code
_entity_poly.pdbx_strand_id
1 'polypeptide(L)' 'MRIVTLKVKDEYYEIAEKMVEVGLAKSKNEAFNLLISYGIDKVKEQIQRKERVKELTEKWLKEGLPYELPTSEDVISDRE' A
#
# COMPACT_ATOMS: atom_id res chain seq x y z
N MET A 1 17.48 -11.08 10.43
CA MET A 1 16.54 -9.95 10.59
C MET A 1 17.34 -8.69 10.87
N ARG A 2 16.83 -7.52 10.47
CA ARG A 2 17.43 -6.23 10.85
C ARG A 2 16.74 -5.74 12.13
N ILE A 3 17.50 -5.10 13.02
CA ILE A 3 16.95 -4.46 14.22
C ILE A 3 16.66 -3.01 13.86
N VAL A 4 15.44 -2.57 14.16
CA VAL A 4 15.00 -1.19 13.95
C VAL A 4 14.34 -0.71 15.24
N THR A 5 14.51 0.57 15.57
CA THR A 5 13.78 1.23 16.65
C THR A 5 12.57 1.94 16.04
N LEU A 6 11.36 1.58 16.49
CA LEU A 6 10.12 2.16 16.01
C LEU A 6 9.41 2.90 17.14
N LYS A 7 8.98 4.14 16.89
CA LYS A 7 7.99 4.80 17.73
C LYS A 7 6.60 4.35 17.30
N VAL A 8 5.83 3.86 18.25
CA VAL A 8 4.45 3.37 18.02
C VAL A 8 3.49 4.11 18.94
N LYS A 9 2.20 4.06 18.62
CA LYS A 9 1.15 4.50 19.53
C LYS A 9 1.00 3.50 20.69
N ASP A 10 0.56 3.98 21.84
CA ASP A 10 0.34 3.15 23.03
C ASP A 10 -0.62 1.99 22.74
N GLU A 11 -1.71 2.26 22.00
CA GLU A 11 -2.66 1.24 21.52
C GLU A 11 -1.98 0.05 20.84
N TYR A 12 -0.98 0.28 19.98
CA TYR A 12 -0.30 -0.80 19.26
C TYR A 12 0.60 -1.60 20.20
N TYR A 13 1.19 -0.92 21.18
CA TYR A 13 2.03 -1.53 22.19
C TYR A 13 1.21 -2.40 23.15
N GLU A 14 0.04 -1.92 23.60
CA GLU A 14 -0.90 -2.67 24.43
C GLU A 14 -1.40 -3.94 23.72
N ILE A 15 -1.72 -3.85 22.42
CA ILE A 15 -2.07 -5.03 21.61
C ILE A 15 -0.91 -6.02 21.58
N ALA A 16 0.32 -5.55 21.35
CA ALA A 16 1.50 -6.41 21.31
C ALA A 16 1.76 -7.07 22.67
N GLU A 17 1.54 -6.37 23.78
CA GLU A 17 1.57 -6.94 25.14
C GLU A 17 0.52 -8.03 25.30
N LYS A 18 -0.72 -7.76 24.89
CA LYS A 18 -1.81 -8.73 25.01
C LYS A 18 -1.54 -10.00 24.21
N MET A 19 -0.96 -9.87 23.01
CA MET A 19 -0.54 -11.01 22.20
C MET A 19 0.47 -11.91 22.91
N VAL A 20 1.38 -11.33 23.71
CA VAL A 20 2.34 -12.10 24.51
C VAL A 20 1.64 -12.76 25.69
N GLU A 21 0.78 -12.03 26.41
CA GLU A 21 0.04 -12.56 27.56
C GLU A 21 -0.80 -13.79 27.22
N VAL A 22 -1.49 -13.76 26.07
CA VAL A 22 -2.37 -14.86 25.64
C VAL A 22 -1.64 -15.96 24.86
N GLY A 23 -0.32 -15.84 24.70
CA GLY A 23 0.52 -16.85 24.03
C GLY A 23 0.46 -16.85 22.51
N LEU A 24 -0.06 -15.80 21.87
CA LEU A 24 -0.01 -15.64 20.40
C LEU A 24 1.39 -15.27 19.90
N ALA A 25 2.26 -14.73 20.76
CA ALA A 25 3.65 -14.43 20.46
C ALA A 25 4.54 -14.74 21.67
N LYS A 26 5.79 -15.13 21.43
CA LYS A 26 6.77 -15.43 22.50
C LYS A 26 7.45 -14.16 23.03
N SER A 27 7.35 -13.05 22.31
CA SER A 27 7.94 -11.76 22.71
C SER A 27 7.23 -10.59 22.04
N LYS A 28 7.42 -9.37 22.57
CA LYS A 28 6.89 -8.13 21.97
C LYS A 28 7.41 -7.93 20.55
N ASN A 29 8.67 -8.25 20.29
CA ASN A 29 9.25 -8.15 18.95
C ASN A 29 8.54 -9.09 17.96
N GLU A 30 8.27 -10.32 18.37
CA GLU A 30 7.51 -11.28 17.55
C GLU A 30 6.07 -10.79 17.33
N ALA A 31 5.41 -10.27 18.36
CA ALA A 31 4.07 -9.68 18.25
C ALA A 31 4.03 -8.53 17.24
N PHE A 32 4.98 -7.59 17.31
CA PHE A 32 5.07 -6.50 16.33
C PHE A 32 5.35 -6.99 14.91
N ASN A 33 6.21 -7.99 14.75
CA ASN A 33 6.45 -8.58 13.44
C ASN A 33 5.19 -9.26 12.88
N LEU A 34 4.40 -9.93 13.71
CA LEU A 34 3.11 -10.50 13.33
C LEU A 34 2.12 -9.41 12.91
N LEU A 35 1.96 -8.35 13.71
CA LEU A 35 1.13 -7.20 13.37
C LEU A 35 1.52 -6.59 12.02
N ILE A 36 2.81 -6.40 11.77
CA ILE A 36 3.32 -5.88 10.49
C ILE A 36 3.04 -6.87 9.36
N SER A 37 3.23 -8.17 9.58
CA SER A 37 2.99 -9.20 8.57
C SER A 37 1.53 -9.23 8.11
N TYR A 38 0.57 -8.99 9.02
CA TYR A 38 -0.85 -8.91 8.66
C TYR A 38 -1.19 -7.71 7.78
N GLY A 39 -0.40 -6.63 7.85
CA GLY A 39 -0.60 -5.43 7.03
C GLY A 39 0.21 -5.39 5.73
N ILE A 40 1.25 -6.22 5.59
CA ILE A 40 2.30 -5.99 4.59
C ILE A 40 1.81 -6.18 3.15
N ASP A 41 0.87 -7.08 2.92
CA ASP A 41 0.40 -7.37 1.55
C ASP A 41 -0.39 -6.20 0.97
N LYS A 42 -1.19 -5.52 1.79
CA LYS A 42 -1.85 -4.28 1.38
C LYS A 42 -0.86 -3.18 1.02
N VAL A 43 0.24 -3.07 1.78
CA VAL A 43 1.30 -2.10 1.48
C VAL A 43 1.98 -2.43 0.15
N LYS A 44 2.30 -3.70 -0.11
CA LYS A 44 2.88 -4.15 -1.39
C LYS A 44 1.96 -3.81 -2.57
N GLU A 45 0.67 -4.07 -2.45
CA GLU A 45 -0.31 -3.75 -3.49
C GLU A 45 -0.32 -2.24 -3.82
N GLN A 46 -0.29 -1.38 -2.80
CA GLN A 46 -0.24 0.07 -3.00
C GLN A 46 1.06 0.52 -3.68
N ILE A 47 2.19 -0.09 -3.33
CA ILE A 47 3.48 0.19 -3.99
C ILE A 47 3.40 -0.18 -5.46
N GLN A 48 2.97 -1.40 -5.79
CA GLN A 48 2.84 -1.86 -7.18
C GLN A 48 1.92 -0.97 -8.01
N ARG A 49 0.80 -0.54 -7.43
CA ARG A 49 -0.13 0.38 -8.10
C ARG A 49 0.55 1.72 -8.42
N LYS A 50 1.33 2.27 -7.48
CA LYS A 50 2.05 3.54 -7.67
C LYS A 50 3.17 3.41 -8.70
N GLU A 51 3.91 2.31 -8.66
CA GLU A 51 4.95 2.00 -9.65
C GLU A 51 4.35 1.90 -11.06
N ARG A 52 3.23 1.19 -11.21
CA ARG A 52 2.53 1.06 -12.50
C ARG A 52 2.02 2.39 -13.04
N VAL A 53 1.48 3.26 -12.19
CA VAL A 53 1.06 4.61 -12.59
C VAL A 53 2.25 5.42 -13.09
N LYS A 54 3.39 5.34 -12.37
CA LYS A 54 4.62 6.04 -12.76
C LYS A 54 5.13 5.53 -14.11
N GLU A 55 5.22 4.22 -14.31
CA GLU A 55 5.62 3.61 -15.58
C GLU A 55 4.73 4.04 -16.74
N LEU A 56 3.40 4.01 -16.57
CA LEU A 56 2.46 4.45 -17.61
C LEU A 56 2.61 5.93 -17.93
N THR A 57 2.77 6.76 -16.91
CA THR A 57 2.98 8.21 -17.08
C THR A 57 4.26 8.48 -17.87
N GLU A 58 5.37 7.84 -17.48
CA GLU A 58 6.65 7.97 -18.17
C GLU A 58 6.59 7.46 -19.61
N LYS A 59 5.87 6.35 -19.85
CA LYS A 59 5.64 5.82 -21.19
C LYS A 59 4.88 6.82 -22.06
N TRP A 60 3.75 7.33 -21.58
CA TRP A 60 2.91 8.24 -22.37
C TRP A 60 3.53 9.61 -22.59
N LEU A 61 4.35 10.10 -21.65
CA LEU A 61 5.13 11.32 -21.87
C LEU A 61 6.17 11.16 -22.99
N LYS A 62 6.70 9.94 -23.21
CA LYS A 62 7.70 9.66 -24.24
C LYS A 62 7.08 9.30 -25.59
N GLU A 63 6.06 8.44 -25.58
CA GLU A 63 5.49 7.82 -26.77
C GLU A 63 4.22 8.53 -27.26
N GLY A 64 3.68 9.45 -26.46
CA GLY A 64 2.34 9.99 -26.65
C GLY A 64 1.26 9.06 -26.08
N LEU A 65 0.01 9.48 -26.17
CA LEU A 65 -1.12 8.69 -25.70
C LEU A 65 -1.37 7.49 -26.63
N PRO A 66 -1.81 6.34 -26.08
CA PRO A 66 -2.00 5.13 -26.87
C PRO A 66 -3.23 5.16 -27.78
N TYR A 67 -4.03 6.23 -27.71
CA TYR A 67 -5.21 6.48 -28.53
C TYR A 67 -5.48 7.98 -28.58
N GLU A 68 -6.24 8.42 -29.58
CA GLU A 68 -6.79 9.77 -29.63
C GLU A 68 -7.85 9.92 -28.55
N LEU A 69 -7.64 10.87 -27.63
CA LEU A 69 -8.64 11.14 -26.60
C LEU A 69 -9.87 11.76 -27.27
N PRO A 70 -11.08 11.30 -26.95
CA PRO A 70 -12.30 11.96 -27.42
C PRO A 70 -12.29 13.40 -26.92
N THR A 71 -12.70 14.31 -27.80
CA THR A 71 -12.90 15.70 -27.44
C THR A 71 -14.15 15.81 -26.56
N SER A 72 -14.31 16.96 -25.92
CA SER A 72 -15.52 17.22 -25.13
C SER A 72 -16.80 17.15 -25.98
N GLU A 73 -16.71 17.43 -27.29
CA GLU A 73 -17.82 17.37 -28.23
C GLU A 73 -18.25 15.91 -28.51
N ASP A 74 -17.29 15.01 -28.70
CA ASP A 74 -17.55 13.58 -28.97
C ASP A 74 -18.31 12.90 -27.80
N VAL A 75 -18.04 13.31 -26.56
CA VAL A 75 -18.70 12.76 -25.37
C VAL A 75 -20.14 13.29 -25.20
N ILE A 76 -20.42 14.48 -25.74
CA ILE A 76 -21.75 15.12 -25.66
C ILE A 76 -22.70 14.48 -26.68
N SER A 77 -22.22 14.19 -27.90
CA SER A 77 -23.05 13.59 -28.96
C SER A 77 -23.52 12.17 -28.64
N ASP A 78 -22.75 11.39 -27.87
CA ASP A 78 -23.11 10.01 -27.49
C ASP A 78 -24.23 9.93 -26.42
N ARG A 79 -24.67 11.07 -25.86
CA ARG A 79 -25.73 11.15 -24.84
C ARG A 79 -27.10 11.54 -25.40
N GLU A 80 -27.18 12.02 -26.63
CA GLU A 80 -28.41 12.41 -27.33
C GLU A 80 -28.93 11.26 -28.23
#